data_AF-A0A4Z0EWF4-F1
#
_entry.id   AF-A0A4Z0EWF4-F1
#
_cell.length_a   1.000
_cell.length_b   1.000
_cell.length_c   1.000
_cell.angle_alpha   90.00
_cell.angle_beta   90.00
_cell.angle_gamma   90.00
#
_symmetry.space_group_name_H-M   'P 1'
#
loop_
_entity.id
_entity.type
_entity.pdbx_description
1 polymer ?
#
loop_
_entity_poly.entity_id
_entity_poly.type
_entity_poly.pdbx_seq_one_letter_code
_entity_poly.pdbx_strand_id
1 'polypeptide(L)'
;MCQRAVQHTTRHHLVPREEGGRYGAIVELCQPCHSSVHRFLSNRELARQYPTVEALRAAEALQGYLGWISKNKVEKIRNRRGAK
;
A
#
# COMPACT_ATOMS: atom_id res chain seq x y z
N MET A 1 -3.30 -3.62 6.13
CA MET A 1 -3.05 -2.17 6.36
C MET A 1 -4.38 -1.42 6.39
N CYS A 2 -4.50 -0.35 7.19
CA CYS A 2 -5.69 0.36 7.71
C CYS A 2 -6.51 -0.27 8.85
N GLN A 3 -6.29 -1.54 9.22
CA GLN A 3 -6.90 -2.18 10.40
C GLN A 3 -8.43 -2.21 10.47
N ARG A 4 -9.11 -1.88 9.36
CA ARG A 4 -10.56 -1.97 9.26
C ARG A 4 -10.97 -3.36 8.78
N ALA A 5 -12.12 -3.82 9.25
CA ALA A 5 -12.82 -4.92 8.60
C ALA A 5 -13.28 -4.45 7.21
N VAL A 6 -12.79 -5.11 6.17
CA VAL A 6 -13.05 -4.80 4.76
C VAL A 6 -13.57 -6.04 4.05
N GLN A 7 -14.50 -5.87 3.11
CA GLN A 7 -15.09 -7.00 2.39
C GLN A 7 -14.14 -7.58 1.33
N HIS A 8 -13.26 -6.74 0.77
CA HIS A 8 -12.37 -7.13 -0.32
C HIS A 8 -10.94 -6.64 -0.08
N THR A 9 -10.01 -7.57 -0.19
CA THR A 9 -8.56 -7.33 -0.22
C THR A 9 -7.99 -7.72 -1.56
N THR A 10 -6.84 -7.14 -1.88
CA THR A 10 -6.04 -7.43 -3.06
C THR A 10 -4.62 -7.75 -2.62
N ARG A 11 -3.98 -8.69 -3.29
CA ARG A 11 -2.58 -9.05 -3.03
C ARG A 11 -1.67 -7.94 -3.51
N HIS A 12 -0.81 -7.45 -2.62
CA HIS A 12 0.21 -6.46 -2.91
C HIS A 12 1.58 -7.05 -2.61
N HIS A 13 2.50 -6.92 -3.56
CA HIS A 13 3.88 -7.34 -3.38
C HIS A 13 4.66 -6.17 -2.78
N LEU A 14 5.24 -6.36 -1.59
CA LEU A 14 5.99 -5.32 -0.89
C LEU A 14 7.27 -4.94 -1.64
N VAL A 15 7.90 -5.93 -2.27
CA VAL A 15 8.99 -5.70 -3.23
C VAL A 15 8.44 -5.98 -4.62
N PRO A 16 8.45 -4.99 -5.54
CA PRO A 16 8.05 -5.20 -6.93
C PRO A 16 8.83 -6.34 -7.57
N ARG A 17 8.17 -7.11 -8.44
CA ARG A 17 8.81 -8.24 -9.15
C ARG A 17 10.04 -7.80 -9.97
N GLU A 18 10.00 -6.58 -10.50
CA GLU A 18 11.08 -5.98 -11.28
C GLU A 18 12.34 -5.69 -10.46
N GLU A 19 12.22 -5.51 -9.14
CA GLU A 19 13.35 -5.29 -8.21
C GLU A 19 13.78 -6.59 -7.51
N GLY A 20 13.44 -7.77 -8.07
CA GLY A 20 13.80 -9.07 -7.50
C GLY A 20 12.79 -9.64 -6.49
N GLY A 21 11.63 -9.00 -6.31
CA GLY A 21 10.58 -9.42 -5.37
C GLY A 21 9.80 -10.69 -5.75
N ARG A 22 10.34 -11.57 -6.61
CA ARG A 22 9.66 -12.79 -7.09
C ARG A 22 9.26 -13.74 -5.94
N TYR A 23 10.00 -13.71 -4.83
CA TYR A 23 9.70 -14.42 -3.57
C TYR A 23 9.48 -13.45 -2.40
N GLY A 24 9.22 -12.18 -2.70
CA GLY A 24 9.04 -11.14 -1.68
C GLY A 24 7.75 -11.33 -0.89
N ALA A 25 7.70 -10.72 0.30
CA ALA A 25 6.53 -10.78 1.15
C ALA A 25 5.29 -10.18 0.45
N ILE A 26 4.21 -10.97 0.42
CA ILE A 26 2.91 -10.57 -0.13
C ILE A 26 2.00 -10.20 1.04
N VAL A 27 1.32 -9.07 0.92
CA VAL A 27 0.38 -8.58 1.93
C VAL A 27 -0.99 -8.35 1.33
N GLU A 28 -2.01 -8.52 2.15
CA GLU A 28 -3.38 -8.23 1.79
C GLU A 28 -3.75 -6.79 2.13
N LEU A 29 -4.08 -6.01 1.10
CA LEU A 29 -4.48 -4.61 1.23
C LEU A 29 -5.86 -4.42 0.60
N CYS A 30 -6.74 -3.68 1.26
CA CYS A 30 -7.96 -3.22 0.61
C CYS A 30 -7.62 -2.30 -0.57
N GLN A 31 -8.52 -2.24 -1.55
CA GLN A 31 -8.37 -1.41 -2.75
C GLN A 31 -7.88 0.03 -2.47
N PRO A 32 -8.41 0.76 -1.47
CA PRO A 32 -7.96 2.12 -1.21
C PRO A 32 -6.53 2.16 -0.67
N CYS A 33 -6.16 1.26 0.25
CA CYS A 33 -4.79 1.20 0.75
C CYS A 33 -3.80 0.80 -0.34
N HIS A 34 -4.14 -0.20 -1.16
CA HIS A 34 -3.30 -0.60 -2.28
C HIS A 34 -3.09 0.56 -3.27
N SER A 35 -4.16 1.28 -3.61
CA SER A 35 -4.08 2.44 -4.51
C SER A 35 -3.26 3.58 -3.93
N SER A 36 -3.36 3.80 -2.61
CA SER A 36 -2.64 4.87 -1.91
C SER A 36 -1.16 4.56 -1.74
N VAL A 37 -0.78 3.32 -1.42
CA VAL A 37 0.63 2.93 -1.26
C VAL A 37 1.45 3.37 -2.47
N HIS A 38 1.01 2.99 -3.67
CA HIS A 38 1.72 3.38 -4.88
C HIS A 38 1.51 4.86 -5.28
N ARG A 39 0.58 5.60 -4.64
CA ARG A 39 0.39 7.04 -4.84
C ARG A 39 1.40 7.85 -4.03
N PHE A 40 1.71 7.39 -2.81
CA PHE A 40 2.65 8.05 -1.91
C PHE A 40 4.08 7.56 -2.09
N LEU A 41 4.27 6.29 -2.45
CA LEU A 41 5.57 5.65 -2.56
C LEU A 41 5.78 5.11 -3.97
N SER A 42 6.98 5.32 -4.50
CA SER A 42 7.42 4.70 -5.74
C SER A 42 7.82 3.24 -5.54
N ASN A 43 7.85 2.46 -6.62
CA ASN A 43 8.31 1.06 -6.62
C ASN A 43 9.73 0.91 -6.03
N ARG A 44 10.62 1.88 -6.32
CA ARG A 44 12.00 1.88 -5.82
C ARG A 44 12.07 2.13 -4.31
N GLU A 45 11.21 2.99 -3.78
CA GLU A 45 11.13 3.23 -2.34
C GLU A 45 10.55 2.02 -1.59
N LEU A 46 9.53 1.38 -2.16
CA LEU A 46 8.98 0.13 -1.62
C LEU A 46 10.05 -0.95 -1.53
N ALA A 47 10.82 -1.15 -2.60
CA ALA A 47 11.88 -2.15 -2.64
C ALA A 47 13.02 -1.88 -1.65
N ARG A 48 13.44 -0.62 -1.50
CA ARG A 48 14.65 -0.25 -0.73
C ARG A 48 14.38 0.09 0.73
N GLN A 49 13.30 0.79 1.01
CA GLN A 49 13.05 1.39 2.33
C GLN A 49 11.90 0.70 3.07
N TYR A 50 10.95 0.09 2.35
CA TYR A 50 9.75 -0.50 2.94
C TYR A 50 9.51 -1.95 2.51
N PRO A 51 10.48 -2.86 2.69
CA PRO A 51 10.37 -4.25 2.22
C PRO A 51 9.42 -5.13 3.07
N THR A 52 8.91 -4.62 4.20
CA THR A 52 7.98 -5.32 5.11
C THR A 52 6.69 -4.54 5.34
N VAL A 53 5.64 -5.21 5.81
CA VAL A 53 4.35 -4.56 6.10
C VAL A 53 4.47 -3.60 7.28
N GLU A 54 5.31 -3.92 8.27
CA GLU A 54 5.58 -3.03 9.39
C GLU A 54 6.31 -1.76 8.93
N ALA A 55 7.34 -1.90 8.08
CA ALA A 55 8.05 -0.75 7.52
C ALA A 55 7.09 0.12 6.69
N LEU A 56 6.25 -0.51 5.85
CA LEU A 56 5.25 0.20 5.06
C LEU A 56 4.24 0.94 5.95
N ARG A 57 3.80 0.33 7.05
CA ARG A 57 2.92 0.97 8.04
C ARG A 57 3.60 2.09 8.80
N ALA A 58 4.92 2.04 8.99
CA ALA A 58 5.70 3.06 9.66
C ALA A 58 6.11 4.21 8.73
N ALA A 59 5.93 4.06 7.41
CA ALA A 59 6.26 5.10 6.44
C ALA A 59 5.58 6.43 6.79
N GLU A 60 6.37 7.48 6.97
CA GLU A 60 5.90 8.80 7.39
C GLU A 60 4.89 9.38 6.39
N ALA A 61 5.17 9.22 5.09
CA ALA A 61 4.29 9.62 3.99
C ALA A 61 2.89 8.98 4.04
N LEU A 62 2.74 7.84 4.74
CA LEU A 62 1.48 7.13 4.89
C LEU A 62 0.78 7.38 6.22
N GLN A 63 1.43 7.95 7.24
CA GLN A 63 0.83 8.14 8.57
C GLN A 63 -0.46 8.96 8.52
N GLY A 64 -0.44 10.11 7.85
CA GLY A 64 -1.61 10.97 7.70
C GLY A 64 -2.76 10.26 6.98
N TYR A 65 -2.44 9.53 5.91
CA TYR A 65 -3.43 8.72 5.19
C TYR A 65 -3.99 7.59 6.05
N LEU A 66 -3.15 6.86 6.80
CA LEU A 66 -3.54 5.75 7.66
C LEU A 66 -4.45 6.21 8.80
N GLY A 67 -4.13 7.34 9.43
CA GLY A 67 -4.95 7.95 10.48
C GLY A 67 -6.33 8.37 9.95
N TRP A 68 -6.39 8.94 8.75
CA TRP A 68 -7.65 9.32 8.12
C TRP A 68 -8.45 8.10 7.66
N ILE A 69 -7.85 7.20 6.88
CA ILE A 69 -8.55 6.06 6.28
C ILE A 69 -9.04 5.09 7.34
N SER A 70 -8.35 4.93 8.49
CA SER A 70 -8.80 4.06 9.58
C SER A 70 -10.13 4.52 10.19
N LYS A 71 -10.43 5.82 10.13
CA LYS A 71 -11.66 6.41 10.67
C LYS A 71 -12.80 6.48 9.65
N ASN A 72 -12.49 6.29 8.36
CA ASN A 72 -13.44 6.45 7.27
C ASN A 72 -13.77 5.10 6.63
N LYS A 73 -15.05 4.82 6.35
CA LYS A 73 -15.50 3.59 5.66
C LYS A 73 -15.41 3.73 4.13
N VAL A 74 -14.25 4.12 3.62
CA VAL A 74 -14.03 4.18 2.17
C VAL A 74 -13.73 2.78 1.65
N GLU A 75 -14.57 2.30 0.74
CA GLU A 75 -14.43 0.99 0.08
C GLU A 75 -13.64 1.09 -1.22
N LYS A 76 -13.73 2.22 -1.95
CA LYS A 76 -13.02 2.42 -3.21
C LYS A 76 -12.50 3.84 -3.37
N ILE A 77 -11.23 3.99 -3.73
CA ILE A 77 -10.63 5.27 -4.13
C ILE A 77 -10.20 5.16 -5.60
N ARG A 78 -10.70 6.08 -6.42
CA ARG A 78 -10.22 6.24 -7.80
C ARG A 78 -8.99 7.16 -7.78
N ASN A 79 -7.80 6.59 -7.61
CA ASN A 79 -6.58 7.35 -7.84
C ASN A 79 -6.37 7.45 -9.35
N ARG A 80 -6.55 8.65 -9.91
CA ARG A 80 -6.06 8.97 -11.25
C ARG A 80 -4.54 9.09 -11.17
N ARG A 81 -3.82 7.98 -11.18
CA ARG A 81 -2.48 8.05 -11.78
C ARG A 81 -2.73 8.18 -13.27
N GLY A 82 -2.43 9.36 -13.81
CA GLY A 82 -2.18 9.46 -15.24
C GLY A 82 -1.19 8.36 -15.58
N ALA A 83 -1.57 7.53 -16.54
CA ALA A 83 -0.67 6.56 -17.15
C ALA A 83 0.66 7.28 -17.44
N LYS A 84 1.73 6.77 -16.86
CA LYS A 84 3.05 6.91 -17.47
C LYS A 84 3.28 5.64 -18.25
#